data_AF-A0A6B8VEY3-F1
#
_entry.id   AF-A0A6B8VEY3-F1
#
_cell.length_a   1.000
_cell.length_b   1.000
_cell.length_c   1.000
_cell.angle_alpha   90.00
_cell.angle_beta   90.00
_cell.angle_gamma   90.00
#
_symmetry.space_group_name_H-M   'P 1'
#
loop_
_entity.id
_entity.type
_entity.pdbx_description
1 polymer ?
#
loop_
_entity_poly.entity_id
_entity_poly.type
_entity_poly.pdbx_seq_one_letter_code
_entity_poly.pdbx_strand_id
1 'polypeptide(L)'
;MTVHHSIETFSYRLSLALVETLELHSDHLPGHKLYGAMLVSTTDDLLPWFAVLDDSDTVGIEPHRRWAPGDFCTALNNPLLAEVCGLTHDLRDSWAGTTEEWQRISLVALSDALGSRPVRHALHSMGADPILYIFDDRGAGIEATTFVALNAGRESEPFYRQASRFLL
;
A
#
# COMPACT_ATOMS: atom_id res chain seq x y z
N MET A 1 -18.61 16.91 -12.27
CA MET A 1 -17.18 16.54 -12.14
C MET A 1 -16.92 15.34 -13.03
N THR A 2 -15.79 15.28 -13.72
CA THR A 2 -15.40 14.14 -14.54
C THR A 2 -14.66 13.10 -13.69
N VAL A 3 -14.82 11.82 -14.02
CA VAL A 3 -14.24 10.66 -13.32
C VAL A 3 -12.72 10.76 -13.10
N HIS A 4 -11.98 11.34 -14.05
CA HIS A 4 -10.54 11.55 -13.89
C HIS A 4 -10.19 12.47 -12.71
N HIS A 5 -10.98 13.53 -12.51
CA HIS A 5 -10.72 14.50 -11.45
C HIS A 5 -10.98 13.93 -10.04
N SER A 6 -11.95 13.03 -9.88
CA SER A 6 -12.20 12.36 -8.59
C SER A 6 -11.08 11.40 -8.22
N ILE A 7 -10.46 10.74 -9.19
CA ILE A 7 -9.40 9.75 -8.96
C ILE A 7 -8.06 10.42 -8.64
N GLU A 8 -7.70 11.48 -9.35
CA GLU A 8 -6.52 12.30 -9.01
C GLU A 8 -6.66 12.92 -7.61
N THR A 9 -7.86 13.42 -7.29
CA THR A 9 -8.18 13.95 -5.95
C THR A 9 -8.06 12.86 -4.89
N PHE A 10 -8.53 11.65 -5.18
CA PHE A 10 -8.42 10.51 -4.28
C PHE A 10 -6.95 10.13 -4.03
N SER A 11 -6.15 9.92 -5.09
CA SER A 11 -4.73 9.57 -4.95
C SER A 11 -3.96 10.63 -4.15
N TYR A 12 -4.23 11.91 -4.40
CA TYR A 12 -3.65 13.01 -3.63
C TYR A 12 -4.02 12.94 -2.15
N ARG A 13 -5.31 12.81 -1.81
CA ARG A 13 -5.76 12.73 -0.41
C ARG A 13 -5.20 11.49 0.30
N LEU A 14 -5.14 10.35 -0.39
CA LEU A 14 -4.53 9.15 0.16
C LEU A 14 -3.04 9.35 0.43
N SER A 15 -2.30 10.00 -0.46
CA SER A 15 -0.88 10.29 -0.21
C SER A 15 -0.67 11.15 1.05
N LEU A 16 -1.54 12.13 1.31
CA LEU A 16 -1.50 12.93 2.54
C LEU A 16 -1.82 12.08 3.77
N ALA A 17 -2.85 11.25 3.70
CA ALA A 17 -3.23 10.34 4.77
C ALA A 17 -2.09 9.38 5.14
N LEU A 18 -1.39 8.83 4.14
CA LEU A 18 -0.25 7.95 4.32
C LEU A 18 0.94 8.65 4.98
N VAL A 19 1.27 9.88 4.54
CA VAL A 19 2.33 10.68 5.16
C VAL A 19 2.00 10.96 6.62
N GLU A 20 0.79 11.45 6.92
CA GLU A 20 0.37 11.72 8.29
C GLU A 20 0.37 10.44 9.14
N THR A 21 0.00 9.30 8.55
CA THR A 21 0.02 8.01 9.23
C THR A 21 1.45 7.62 9.60
N LEU A 22 2.40 7.78 8.69
CA LEU A 22 3.82 7.49 8.93
C LEU A 22 4.42 8.42 9.99
N GLU A 23 4.14 9.72 9.91
CA GLU A 23 4.61 10.72 10.88
C GLU A 23 4.05 10.45 12.27
N LEU A 24 2.76 10.10 12.38
CA LEU A 24 2.14 9.79 13.67
C LEU A 24 2.76 8.56 14.36
N HIS A 25 3.24 7.60 13.59
CA HIS A 25 3.81 6.35 14.12
C HIS A 25 5.35 6.35 14.13
N SER A 26 6.02 7.44 13.73
CA SER A 26 7.48 7.46 13.53
C SER A 26 8.27 7.13 14.80
N ASP A 27 7.77 7.54 15.96
CA ASP A 27 8.41 7.30 17.26
C ASP A 27 8.33 5.83 17.71
N HIS A 28 7.44 5.05 17.09
CA HIS A 28 7.18 3.66 17.44
C HIS A 28 7.60 2.68 16.33
N LEU A 29 7.89 3.19 15.15
CA LEU A 29 8.35 2.41 13.99
C LEU A 29 9.85 2.57 13.80
N PRO A 30 10.67 1.55 14.12
CA PRO A 30 12.10 1.60 13.84
C PRO A 30 12.32 1.50 12.32
N GLY A 31 12.43 2.64 11.62
CA GLY A 31 12.47 2.70 10.15
C GLY A 31 13.55 1.83 9.50
N HIS A 32 14.71 1.70 10.15
CA HIS A 32 15.81 0.82 9.70
C HIS A 32 15.47 -0.68 9.72
N LYS A 33 14.35 -1.08 10.34
CA LYS A 33 13.82 -2.46 10.33
C LYS A 33 12.67 -2.64 9.35
N LEU A 34 12.16 -1.57 8.75
CA LEU A 34 11.05 -1.65 7.82
C LEU A 34 11.56 -2.11 6.44
N TYR A 35 11.11 -3.28 6.01
CA TYR A 35 11.49 -3.85 4.71
C TYR A 35 10.33 -3.94 3.72
N GLY A 36 9.09 -3.73 4.17
CA GLY A 36 7.89 -3.67 3.33
C GLY A 36 6.90 -2.61 3.81
N ALA A 37 6.19 -1.97 2.87
CA ALA A 37 5.06 -1.11 3.18
C ALA A 37 3.99 -1.34 2.11
N MET A 38 2.75 -1.55 2.55
CA MET A 38 1.68 -1.99 1.67
C MET A 38 0.37 -1.29 1.90
N LEU A 39 -0.38 -1.14 0.81
CA LEU A 39 -1.82 -0.97 0.85
C LEU A 39 -2.47 -2.31 0.56
N VAL A 40 -3.60 -2.59 1.18
CA VAL A 40 -4.34 -3.83 0.92
C VAL A 40 -5.69 -3.48 0.31
N SER A 41 -6.05 -4.12 -0.79
CA SER A 41 -7.37 -4.01 -1.39
C SER A 41 -8.27 -5.16 -0.94
N THR A 42 -9.50 -4.90 -0.52
CA THR A 42 -10.47 -5.95 -0.15
C THR A 42 -11.43 -6.26 -1.29
N THR A 43 -12.27 -7.30 -1.10
CA THR A 43 -13.14 -7.86 -2.14
C THR A 43 -14.12 -6.85 -2.72
N ASP A 44 -14.70 -5.97 -1.91
CA ASP A 44 -15.86 -5.17 -2.34
C ASP A 44 -15.60 -3.67 -2.25
N ASP A 45 -14.70 -3.28 -1.34
CA ASP A 45 -14.29 -1.92 -1.14
C ASP A 45 -12.77 -1.85 -1.33
N LEU A 46 -12.29 -1.01 -2.25
CA LEU A 46 -10.87 -0.65 -2.22
C LEU A 46 -10.63 0.27 -1.01
N LEU A 47 -10.74 -0.28 0.20
CA LEU A 47 -10.33 0.35 1.44
C LEU A 47 -8.84 0.04 1.61
N PRO A 48 -7.93 0.95 1.22
CA PRO A 48 -6.52 0.76 1.48
C PRO A 48 -6.28 0.90 2.98
N TRP A 49 -6.24 -0.21 3.70
CA TRP A 49 -5.54 -0.17 4.98
C TRP A 49 -4.04 -0.21 4.71
N PHE A 50 -3.32 0.59 5.49
CA PHE A 50 -1.89 0.74 5.35
C PHE A 50 -1.19 -0.12 6.39
N ALA A 51 -0.18 -0.87 5.97
CA ALA A 51 0.59 -1.68 6.88
C ALA A 51 2.07 -1.66 6.52
N VAL A 52 2.90 -1.85 7.53
CA VAL A 52 4.35 -1.98 7.36
C VAL A 52 4.81 -3.34 7.84
N LEU A 53 5.84 -3.86 7.18
CA LEU A 53 6.55 -5.07 7.59
C LEU A 53 7.85 -4.65 8.25
N ASP A 54 8.03 -5.07 9.49
CA ASP A 54 9.25 -4.86 10.25
C ASP A 54 9.97 -6.19 10.50
N ASP A 55 11.30 -6.13 10.66
CA ASP A 55 12.15 -7.31 10.91
C ASP A 55 12.08 -7.82 12.36
N SER A 56 11.04 -7.45 13.11
CA SER A 56 10.79 -8.05 14.42
C SER A 56 10.24 -9.45 14.21
N ASP A 57 10.92 -10.46 14.76
CA ASP A 57 10.35 -11.79 14.97
C ASP A 57 10.07 -12.65 13.71
N THR A 58 10.94 -12.56 12.69
CA THR A 58 10.83 -13.40 11.46
C THR A 58 11.53 -14.77 11.55
N VAL A 59 12.03 -15.16 12.73
CA VAL A 59 12.83 -16.39 12.91
C VAL A 59 11.95 -17.64 12.74
N GLY A 60 12.31 -18.50 11.78
CA GLY A 60 11.62 -19.78 11.53
C GLY A 60 10.42 -19.70 10.59
N ILE A 61 10.06 -18.51 10.11
CA ILE A 61 8.94 -18.31 9.18
C ILE A 61 9.38 -18.51 7.74
N GLU A 62 8.57 -19.24 6.99
CA GLU A 62 8.74 -19.43 5.56
C GLU A 62 8.73 -18.05 4.86
N PRO A 63 9.77 -17.71 4.08
CA PRO A 63 9.93 -16.36 3.52
C PRO A 63 8.73 -15.83 2.72
N HIS A 64 7.89 -16.73 2.18
CA HIS A 64 6.72 -16.36 1.40
C HIS A 64 5.53 -15.90 2.27
N ARG A 65 5.38 -16.36 3.52
CA ARG A 65 4.29 -15.94 4.42
C ARG A 65 4.47 -14.52 4.97
N ARG A 66 5.68 -13.96 4.85
CA ARG A 66 6.04 -12.63 5.40
C ARG A 66 5.38 -11.47 4.68
N TRP A 67 4.97 -11.66 3.43
CA TRP A 67 4.41 -10.61 2.58
C TRP A 67 2.89 -10.46 2.73
N ALA A 68 2.28 -11.24 3.61
CA ALA A 68 0.86 -11.18 3.90
C ALA A 68 0.57 -10.33 5.15
N PRO A 69 -0.52 -9.54 5.13
CA PRO A 69 -0.87 -8.68 6.26
C PRO A 69 -1.19 -9.42 7.56
N GLY A 70 -1.83 -10.58 7.52
CA GLY A 70 -2.36 -11.21 8.73
C GLY A 70 -1.31 -11.70 9.72
N ASP A 71 -0.12 -12.08 9.25
CA ASP A 71 0.83 -12.83 10.08
C ASP A 71 1.95 -11.95 10.67
N PHE A 72 2.39 -10.86 10.00
CA PHE A 72 3.63 -10.15 10.35
C PHE A 72 3.63 -8.63 10.09
N CYS A 73 2.46 -8.04 9.80
CA CYS A 73 2.39 -6.61 9.56
C CYS A 73 1.91 -5.85 10.79
N THR A 74 2.39 -4.61 10.90
CA THR A 74 1.79 -3.62 11.80
C THR A 74 0.80 -2.81 10.97
N ALA A 75 -0.49 -2.98 11.26
CA ALA A 75 -1.55 -2.13 10.73
C ALA A 75 -1.39 -0.71 11.25
N LEU A 76 -1.32 0.27 10.35
CA LEU A 76 -1.23 1.69 10.70
C LEU A 76 -2.55 2.37 10.34
N ASN A 77 -3.00 3.28 11.21
CA ASN A 77 -4.25 3.98 11.01
C ASN A 77 -4.21 5.38 11.61
N ASN A 78 -4.92 6.32 10.99
CA ASN A 78 -5.20 7.63 11.54
C ASN A 78 -6.59 8.12 11.09
N PRO A 79 -7.13 9.20 11.67
CA PRO A 79 -8.44 9.71 11.27
C PRO A 79 -8.53 10.10 9.78
N LEU A 80 -7.47 10.66 9.20
CA LEU A 80 -7.46 11.06 7.79
C LEU A 80 -7.49 9.86 6.84
N LEU A 81 -6.80 8.77 7.18
CA LEU A 81 -6.81 7.51 6.43
C LEU A 81 -8.19 6.86 6.50
N ALA A 82 -8.82 6.88 7.68
CA ALA A 82 -10.21 6.43 7.83
C ALA A 82 -11.19 7.27 6.99
N GLU A 83 -11.01 8.60 6.94
CA GLU A 83 -11.81 9.49 6.10
C GLU A 83 -11.62 9.18 4.61
N VAL A 84 -10.38 9.05 4.14
CA VAL A 84 -10.07 8.73 2.75
C VAL A 84 -10.63 7.37 2.35
N CYS A 85 -10.54 6.38 3.24
CA CYS A 85 -11.17 5.08 3.06
C CYS A 85 -12.70 5.22 2.90
N GLY A 86 -13.37 5.99 3.76
CA GLY A 86 -14.81 6.28 3.64
C GLY A 86 -15.17 6.95 2.31
N LEU A 87 -14.40 7.94 1.88
CA LEU A 87 -14.61 8.60 0.57
C LEU A 87 -14.42 7.64 -0.60
N THR A 88 -13.55 6.65 -0.48
CA THR A 88 -13.33 5.63 -1.52
C THR A 88 -14.53 4.73 -1.67
N HIS A 89 -15.15 4.36 -0.54
CA HIS A 89 -16.40 3.61 -0.51
C HIS A 89 -17.53 4.41 -1.18
N ASP A 90 -17.70 5.69 -0.85
CA ASP A 90 -18.70 6.55 -1.49
C ASP A 90 -18.47 6.68 -3.01
N LEU A 91 -17.21 6.78 -3.45
CA LEU A 91 -16.84 6.82 -4.87
C LEU A 91 -17.12 5.49 -5.57
N ARG A 92 -16.91 4.36 -4.88
CA ARG A 92 -17.25 3.03 -5.38
C ARG A 92 -18.76 2.91 -5.56
N ASP A 93 -19.54 3.25 -4.55
CA ASP A 93 -21.00 3.12 -4.58
C ASP A 93 -21.66 3.99 -5.65
N SER A 94 -21.06 5.14 -5.95
CA SER A 94 -21.52 6.05 -7.00
C SER A 94 -20.93 5.74 -8.40
N TRP A 95 -20.13 4.69 -8.55
CA TRP A 95 -19.48 4.33 -9.80
C TRP A 95 -20.47 3.80 -10.84
N ALA A 96 -20.55 4.47 -12.00
CA ALA A 96 -21.45 4.09 -13.09
C ALA A 96 -20.87 3.06 -14.08
N GLY A 97 -19.56 2.75 -13.98
CA GLY A 97 -18.88 1.77 -14.84
C GLY A 97 -18.90 0.36 -14.25
N THR A 98 -18.11 -0.54 -14.84
CA THR A 98 -18.02 -1.93 -14.33
C THR A 98 -17.12 -2.05 -13.11
N THR A 99 -17.21 -3.18 -12.41
CA THR A 99 -16.31 -3.51 -11.29
C THR A 99 -14.86 -3.60 -11.75
N GLU A 100 -14.60 -4.17 -12.92
CA GLU A 100 -13.26 -4.28 -13.50
C GLU A 100 -12.68 -2.91 -13.85
N GLU A 101 -13.50 -2.00 -14.38
CA GLU A 101 -13.09 -0.62 -14.64
C GLU A 101 -12.73 0.11 -13.36
N TRP A 102 -13.55 -0.04 -12.32
CA TRP A 102 -13.27 0.51 -10.99
C TRP A 102 -11.95 -0.02 -10.45
N GLN A 103 -11.79 -1.36 -10.40
CA GLN A 103 -10.58 -2.02 -9.90
C GLN A 103 -9.32 -1.54 -10.62
N ARG A 104 -9.36 -1.44 -11.95
CA ARG A 104 -8.23 -0.95 -12.73
C ARG A 104 -7.85 0.49 -12.37
N ILE A 105 -8.84 1.37 -12.27
CA ILE A 105 -8.60 2.80 -12.03
C ILE A 105 -8.18 3.06 -10.58
N SER A 106 -8.79 2.35 -9.63
CA SER A 106 -8.44 2.44 -8.22
C SER A 106 -7.04 1.88 -7.95
N LEU A 107 -6.64 0.76 -8.57
CA LEU A 107 -5.27 0.23 -8.45
C LEU A 107 -4.22 1.23 -8.91
N VAL A 108 -4.46 1.94 -10.01
CA VAL A 108 -3.58 3.04 -10.46
C VAL A 108 -3.50 4.12 -9.38
N ALA A 109 -4.64 4.56 -8.83
CA ALA A 109 -4.67 5.61 -7.82
C ALA A 109 -3.99 5.22 -6.50
N LEU A 110 -4.15 3.98 -6.05
CA LEU A 110 -3.47 3.41 -4.89
C LEU A 110 -1.96 3.35 -5.12
N SER A 111 -1.53 2.88 -6.30
CA SER A 111 -0.13 2.82 -6.70
C SER A 111 0.49 4.21 -6.75
N ASP A 112 -0.19 5.17 -7.36
CA ASP A 112 0.26 6.56 -7.45
C ASP A 112 0.39 7.20 -6.06
N ALA A 113 -0.56 6.93 -5.16
CA ALA A 113 -0.53 7.46 -3.80
C ALA A 113 0.63 6.87 -2.98
N LEU A 114 0.75 5.53 -2.96
CA LEU A 114 1.79 4.81 -2.22
C LEU A 114 3.20 5.12 -2.78
N GLY A 115 3.32 5.18 -4.11
CA GLY A 115 4.56 5.48 -4.80
C GLY A 115 4.93 6.97 -4.84
N SER A 116 4.06 7.85 -4.33
CA SER A 116 4.23 9.29 -4.41
C SER A 116 5.50 9.79 -3.73
N ARG A 117 6.05 10.89 -4.24
CA ARG A 117 7.26 11.52 -3.67
C ARG A 117 7.11 11.87 -2.18
N PRO A 118 5.98 12.42 -1.68
CA PRO A 118 5.80 12.70 -0.26
C PRO A 118 5.86 11.43 0.61
N VAL A 119 5.19 10.35 0.21
CA VAL A 119 5.19 9.08 0.97
C VAL A 119 6.60 8.49 1.03
N ARG A 120 7.31 8.45 -0.10
CA ARG A 120 8.71 7.98 -0.12
C ARG A 120 9.63 8.84 0.75
N HIS A 121 9.41 10.15 0.75
CA HIS A 121 10.19 11.07 1.58
C HIS A 121 9.92 10.85 3.08
N ALA A 122 8.66 10.63 3.47
CA ALA A 122 8.30 10.32 4.86
C ALA A 122 8.96 9.02 5.33
N LEU A 123 8.87 7.94 4.54
CA LEU A 123 9.56 6.67 4.81
C LEU A 123 11.08 6.87 4.96
N HIS A 124 11.70 7.58 4.02
CA HIS A 124 13.13 7.84 4.05
C HIS A 124 13.57 8.67 5.27
N SER A 125 12.75 9.63 5.70
CA SER A 125 13.03 10.46 6.87
C SER A 125 13.00 9.66 8.17
N MET A 126 12.28 8.54 8.20
CA MET A 126 12.31 7.56 9.29
C MET A 126 13.51 6.59 9.19
N GLY A 127 14.32 6.68 8.14
CA GLY A 127 15.42 5.76 7.85
C GLY A 127 14.98 4.45 7.19
N ALA A 128 13.78 4.42 6.59
CA ALA A 128 13.24 3.26 5.88
C ALA A 128 13.40 3.39 4.35
N ASP A 129 13.63 2.27 3.68
CA ASP A 129 13.52 2.16 2.22
C ASP A 129 12.83 0.82 1.85
N PRO A 130 11.55 0.65 2.21
CA PRO A 130 10.87 -0.63 2.12
C PRO A 130 10.42 -0.96 0.69
N ILE A 131 10.24 -2.25 0.39
CA ILE A 131 9.55 -2.68 -0.83
C ILE A 131 8.08 -2.24 -0.74
N LEU A 132 7.61 -1.49 -1.73
CA LEU A 132 6.25 -0.96 -1.78
C LEU A 132 5.36 -1.87 -2.61
N TYR A 133 4.18 -2.24 -2.11
CA TYR A 133 3.30 -3.12 -2.88
C TYR A 133 1.82 -2.96 -2.52
N ILE A 134 0.96 -3.37 -3.43
CA ILE A 134 -0.47 -3.53 -3.15
C ILE A 134 -0.72 -5.02 -2.93
N PHE A 135 -1.29 -5.38 -1.79
CA PHE A 135 -1.74 -6.73 -1.51
C PHE A 135 -3.19 -6.89 -1.96
N ASP A 136 -3.45 -7.86 -2.82
CA ASP A 136 -4.80 -8.26 -3.22
C ASP A 136 -5.26 -9.46 -2.37
N ASP A 137 -6.26 -9.20 -1.52
CA ASP A 137 -6.84 -10.19 -0.63
C ASP A 137 -7.61 -11.30 -1.39
N ARG A 138 -8.10 -11.02 -2.61
CA ARG A 138 -8.80 -12.03 -3.43
C ARG A 138 -7.85 -13.10 -3.93
N GLY A 139 -6.69 -12.70 -4.42
CA GLY A 139 -5.66 -13.61 -4.88
C GLY A 139 -4.76 -14.14 -3.75
N ALA A 140 -4.85 -13.53 -2.56
CA ALA A 140 -3.93 -13.73 -1.46
C ALA A 140 -2.47 -13.55 -1.92
N GLY A 141 -2.19 -12.42 -2.57
CA GLY A 141 -0.89 -12.16 -3.20
C GLY A 141 -0.64 -10.69 -3.49
N ILE A 142 0.54 -10.40 -4.04
CA ILE A 142 0.93 -9.06 -4.45
C ILE A 142 0.39 -8.79 -5.85
N GLU A 143 -0.27 -7.65 -6.01
CA GLU A 143 -0.76 -7.18 -7.29
C GLU A 143 0.42 -6.90 -8.23
N ALA A 144 0.50 -7.67 -9.32
CA ALA A 144 1.70 -7.72 -10.16
C ALA A 144 1.91 -6.48 -11.04
N THR A 145 0.84 -5.83 -11.49
CA THR A 145 0.92 -4.74 -12.47
C THR A 145 1.51 -3.47 -11.88
N THR A 146 1.29 -3.20 -10.60
CA THR A 146 1.81 -2.02 -9.88
C THR A 146 3.15 -2.30 -9.22
N PHE A 147 3.44 -3.55 -8.85
CA PHE A 147 4.65 -3.91 -8.10
C PHE A 147 5.96 -3.47 -8.77
N VAL A 148 6.08 -3.69 -10.09
CA VAL A 148 7.29 -3.33 -10.85
C VAL A 148 7.48 -1.81 -10.87
N ALA A 149 6.41 -1.06 -11.10
CA ALA A 149 6.45 0.40 -11.14
C ALA A 149 6.82 0.99 -9.76
N LEU A 150 6.26 0.42 -8.69
CA LEU A 150 6.52 0.83 -7.31
C LEU A 150 7.97 0.57 -6.86
N ASN A 151 8.67 -0.37 -7.48
CA ASN A 151 10.02 -0.79 -7.06
C ASN A 151 11.04 -0.80 -8.20
N ALA A 152 10.86 0.07 -9.19
CA ALA A 152 11.74 0.14 -10.37
C ALA A 152 13.21 0.30 -9.96
N GLY A 153 14.09 -0.54 -10.52
CA GLY A 153 15.54 -0.50 -10.25
C GLY A 153 15.98 -1.29 -9.01
N ARG A 154 15.05 -1.99 -8.33
CA ARG A 154 15.32 -2.77 -7.10
C ARG A 154 15.40 -4.27 -7.34
N GLU A 155 15.45 -4.73 -8.59
CA GLU A 155 15.31 -6.14 -8.97
C GLU A 155 16.46 -7.03 -8.44
N SER A 156 17.60 -6.43 -8.12
CA SER A 156 18.72 -7.12 -7.48
C SER A 156 18.55 -7.31 -5.97
N GLU A 157 17.63 -6.59 -5.32
CA GLU A 157 17.50 -6.59 -3.86
C GLU A 157 16.91 -7.92 -3.35
N PRO A 158 17.42 -8.44 -2.21
CA PRO A 158 16.91 -9.68 -1.64
C PRO A 158 15.43 -9.64 -1.29
N PHE A 159 14.93 -8.52 -0.76
CA PHE A 159 13.53 -8.36 -0.40
C PHE A 159 12.63 -8.23 -1.63
N TYR A 160 13.07 -7.52 -2.68
CA TYR A 160 12.37 -7.51 -3.97
C TYR A 160 12.19 -8.92 -4.52
N ARG A 161 13.26 -9.72 -4.56
CA ARG A 161 13.22 -11.10 -5.09
C ARG A 161 12.38 -12.05 -4.24
N GLN A 162 12.18 -11.76 -2.96
CA GLN A 162 11.28 -12.52 -2.11
C GLN A 162 9.83 -12.13 -2.39
N ALA A 163 9.51 -10.84 -2.39
CA ALA A 163 8.19 -10.31 -2.72
C ALA A 163 7.73 -10.75 -4.12
N SER A 164 8.64 -10.71 -5.12
CA SER A 164 8.32 -11.04 -6.50
C SER A 164 7.89 -12.51 -6.71
N ARG A 165 8.14 -13.39 -5.75
CA ARG A 165 7.66 -14.79 -5.78
C ARG A 165 6.20 -14.92 -5.36
N PHE A 166 5.61 -13.83 -4.89
CA PHE A 166 4.26 -13.74 -4.36
C PHE A 166 3.35 -12.87 -5.22
N LEU A 167 3.77 -12.57 -6.45
CA LEU A 167 2.96 -11.86 -7.44
C LEU A 167 1.84 -12.77 -7.97
N LEU A 168 0.66 -12.18 -8.16
CA LEU A 168 -0.53 -12.82 -8.77
C LEU A 168 -0.48 -12.85 -10.30
#